data_AF-A0A3N6M1E6-F1
#
_entry.id   AF-A0A3N6M1E6-F1
#
_cell.length_a   1.000
_cell.length_b   1.000
_cell.length_c   1.000
_cell.angle_alpha   90.00
_cell.angle_beta   90.00
_cell.angle_gamma   90.00
#
_symmetry.space_group_name_H-M   'P 1'
#
loop_
_entity.id
_entity.type
_entity.pdbx_description
1 polymer ?
#
loop_
_entity_poly.entity_id
_entity_poly.type
_entity_poly.pdbx_seq_one_letter_code
_entity_poly.pdbx_strand_id
1 'polypeptide(L)'
;MIPNRRTGVYLLLVGAVLATITSLGFAARQTPSDPDRAVLYLAIGWIPYTVTFYLLGRLFSSPGALPSMRAADIGLGIALVSLLLSLGLDAWGFTPAAVPIVHVPQAIGIYAGLALFGWGIGRRSNALTRRD
;
A
#
# COMPACT_ATOMS: atom_id res chain seq x y z
N MET A 1 32.60 3.78 0.65
CA MET A 1 32.00 3.24 1.88
C MET A 1 30.70 2.55 1.48
N ILE A 2 30.66 1.22 1.45
CA ILE A 2 29.43 0.49 1.07
C ILE A 2 28.45 0.71 2.23
N PRO A 3 27.26 1.30 2.01
CA PRO A 3 26.28 1.45 3.07
C PRO A 3 26.01 0.08 3.68
N ASN A 4 26.06 -0.03 5.01
CA ASN A 4 25.65 -1.23 5.69
C ASN A 4 24.25 -1.63 5.18
N ARG A 5 24.03 -2.90 4.84
CA ARG A 5 22.78 -3.41 4.24
C ARG A 5 21.55 -2.95 5.03
N ARG A 6 21.66 -2.86 6.37
CA ARG A 6 20.59 -2.32 7.24
C ARG A 6 20.32 -0.84 6.99
N THR A 7 21.37 -0.01 6.87
CA THR A 7 21.24 1.43 6.58
C THR A 7 20.50 1.65 5.27
N GLY A 8 20.79 0.86 4.22
CA GLY A 8 20.07 0.93 2.95
C GLY A 8 18.56 0.64 3.07
N VAL A 9 18.18 -0.35 3.88
CA VAL A 9 16.77 -0.69 4.10
C VAL A 9 16.04 0.40 4.89
N TYR A 10 16.67 1.01 5.89
CA TYR A 10 16.09 2.14 6.61
C TYR A 10 15.92 3.38 5.72
N LEU A 11 16.90 3.70 4.88
CA LEU A 11 16.78 4.81 3.92
C LEU A 11 15.63 4.57 2.94
N LEU A 12 15.49 3.34 2.45
CA LEU A 12 14.37 2.97 1.58
C LEU A 12 13.02 3.09 2.31
N LEU A 13 12.95 2.71 3.60
CA LEU A 13 11.73 2.86 4.40
C LEU A 13 11.35 4.34 4.54
N VAL A 14 12.31 5.19 4.90
CA VAL A 14 12.08 6.64 4.99
C VAL A 14 11.61 7.19 3.64
N GLY A 15 12.27 6.82 2.54
CA GLY A 15 11.87 7.23 1.20
C GLY A 15 10.46 6.79 0.83
N ALA A 16 10.08 5.54 1.13
CA ALA A 16 8.75 5.01 0.87
C ALA A 16 7.66 5.72 1.70
N VAL A 17 7.93 6.00 2.98
CA VAL A 17 7.03 6.76 3.84
C VAL A 17 6.85 8.19 3.31
N LEU A 18 7.94 8.87 2.97
CA LEU A 18 7.89 10.23 2.42
C LEU A 18 7.12 10.27 1.10
N ALA A 19 7.37 9.32 0.18
CA ALA A 19 6.64 9.21 -1.07
C ALA A 19 5.14 8.96 -0.85
N THR A 20 4.78 8.15 0.15
CA THR A 20 3.39 7.90 0.54
C THR A 20 2.70 9.18 1.03
N ILE A 21 3.32 9.87 1.99
CA ILE A 21 2.80 11.13 2.55
C ILE A 21 2.68 12.19 1.46
N THR A 22 3.68 12.29 0.58
CA THR A 22 3.69 13.23 -0.54
C THR A 22 2.54 12.95 -1.51
N SER A 23 2.30 11.68 -1.83
CA SER A 23 1.20 11.28 -2.72
C SER A 23 -0.17 11.62 -2.11
N LEU A 24 -0.37 11.35 -0.81
CA LEU A 24 -1.58 11.73 -0.09
C LEU A 24 -1.76 13.26 -0.01
N GLY A 25 -0.66 13.99 0.24
CA GLY A 25 -0.66 15.44 0.26
C GLY A 25 -1.02 16.06 -1.09
N PHE A 26 -0.50 15.51 -2.18
CA PHE A 26 -0.89 15.93 -3.53
C PHE A 26 -2.35 15.59 -3.85
N ALA A 27 -2.81 14.40 -3.49
CA ALA A 27 -4.22 14.04 -3.65
C ALA A 27 -5.13 15.05 -2.92
N ALA A 28 -4.89 15.29 -1.64
CA ALA A 28 -5.70 16.21 -0.84
C ALA A 28 -5.70 17.66 -1.37
N ARG A 29 -4.55 18.12 -1.88
CA ARG A 29 -4.43 19.45 -2.48
C ARG A 29 -5.17 19.58 -3.80
N GLN A 30 -5.27 18.51 -4.58
CA GLN A 30 -5.91 18.52 -5.89
C GLN A 30 -7.41 18.22 -5.82
N THR A 31 -7.91 17.64 -4.72
CA THR A 31 -9.34 17.35 -4.57
C THR A 31 -10.27 18.52 -4.94
N PRO A 32 -10.00 19.79 -4.58
CA PRO A 32 -10.90 20.89 -4.91
C PRO A 32 -10.79 21.37 -6.36
N SER A 33 -9.63 21.25 -6.99
CA SER A 33 -9.31 21.88 -8.29
C SER A 33 -9.32 20.90 -9.46
N ASP A 34 -8.91 19.65 -9.22
CA ASP A 34 -8.76 18.61 -10.23
C ASP A 34 -8.93 17.23 -9.56
N PRO A 35 -10.19 16.78 -9.37
CA PRO A 35 -10.50 15.52 -8.69
C PRO A 35 -9.90 14.29 -9.40
N ASP A 36 -9.84 14.31 -10.74
CA ASP A 36 -9.28 13.22 -11.53
C ASP A 36 -7.78 13.05 -11.23
N ARG A 37 -7.06 14.17 -11.14
CA ARG A 37 -5.66 14.17 -10.76
C ARG A 37 -5.45 13.78 -9.30
N ALA A 38 -6.39 14.11 -8.40
CA ALA A 38 -6.36 13.63 -7.02
C ALA A 38 -6.44 12.10 -6.95
N VAL A 39 -7.33 11.49 -7.74
CA VAL A 39 -7.46 10.02 -7.86
C VAL A 39 -6.17 9.40 -8.38
N LEU A 40 -5.55 10.01 -9.40
CA LEU A 40 -4.25 9.56 -9.91
C LEU A 40 -3.16 9.57 -8.84
N TYR A 41 -3.06 10.63 -8.03
CA TYR A 41 -2.10 10.70 -6.93
C TYR A 41 -2.36 9.65 -5.84
N LEU A 42 -3.62 9.32 -5.56
CA LEU A 42 -3.96 8.21 -4.66
C LEU A 42 -3.49 6.87 -5.22
N ALA A 43 -3.72 6.61 -6.51
CA ALA A 43 -3.30 5.37 -7.17
C ALA A 43 -1.77 5.22 -7.23
N ILE A 44 -1.05 6.29 -7.56
CA ILE A 44 0.42 6.31 -7.54
C ILE A 44 0.94 6.01 -6.12
N GLY A 45 0.26 6.50 -5.08
CA GLY A 45 0.59 6.27 -3.68
C GLY A 45 0.51 4.81 -3.24
N TRP A 46 -0.18 3.92 -3.97
CA TRP A 46 -0.31 2.51 -3.61
C TRP A 46 1.02 1.78 -3.56
N ILE A 47 1.94 2.09 -4.47
CA ILE A 47 3.27 1.45 -4.54
C ILE A 47 4.11 1.80 -3.31
N PRO A 48 4.44 3.09 -3.02
CA PRO A 48 5.24 3.44 -1.86
C PRO A 48 4.56 3.03 -0.55
N TYR A 49 3.24 3.03 -0.49
CA TYR A 49 2.49 2.55 0.66
C TYR A 49 2.70 1.04 0.89
N THR A 50 2.53 0.22 -0.15
CA THR A 50 2.78 -1.23 -0.09
C THR A 50 4.22 -1.54 0.29
N VAL A 51 5.18 -0.81 -0.30
CA VAL A 51 6.62 -0.92 0.01
C VAL A 51 6.89 -0.58 1.46
N THR A 52 6.25 0.45 2.01
CA THR A 52 6.37 0.81 3.42
C THR A 52 6.00 -0.38 4.31
N PHE A 53 4.83 -0.99 4.11
CA PHE A 53 4.39 -2.13 4.91
C PHE A 53 5.25 -3.39 4.68
N TYR A 54 5.76 -3.59 3.46
CA TYR A 54 6.77 -4.61 3.19
C TYR A 54 8.03 -4.43 4.01
N LEU A 55 8.60 -3.21 4.04
CA LEU A 55 9.82 -2.93 4.79
C LEU A 55 9.57 -3.00 6.30
N LEU A 56 8.40 -2.56 6.77
CA LEU A 56 8.01 -2.72 8.17
C LEU A 56 7.95 -4.21 8.55
N GLY A 57 7.29 -5.03 7.74
CA GLY A 57 7.24 -6.48 7.95
C GLY A 57 8.63 -7.10 7.90
N ARG A 58 9.50 -6.63 7.00
CA ARG A 58 10.86 -7.13 6.85
C ARG A 58 11.78 -6.74 8.00
N LEU A 59 11.64 -5.55 8.58
CA LEU A 59 12.55 -5.04 9.62
C LEU A 59 12.11 -5.42 11.03
N PHE A 60 10.79 -5.37 11.28
CA PHE A 60 10.26 -5.41 12.64
C PHE A 60 9.54 -6.72 12.98
N SER A 61 9.37 -7.64 12.04
CA SER A 61 8.86 -8.97 12.37
C SER A 61 9.97 -9.87 12.92
N SER A 62 9.60 -10.72 13.90
CA SER A 62 10.45 -11.79 14.42
C SER A 62 9.72 -13.14 14.31
N PRO A 63 9.56 -13.68 13.10
CA PRO A 63 8.86 -14.94 12.92
C PRO A 63 9.71 -16.11 13.43
N GLY A 64 9.16 -16.91 14.36
CA GLY A 64 9.83 -18.10 14.90
C GLY A 64 9.87 -19.31 13.94
N ALA A 65 8.96 -19.34 12.96
CA ALA A 65 8.90 -20.31 11.87
C ALA A 65 8.53 -19.60 10.57
N LEU A 66 8.62 -20.29 9.42
CA LEU A 66 8.27 -19.69 8.12
C LEU A 66 6.79 -19.24 8.14
N PRO A 67 6.48 -17.93 8.03
CA PRO A 67 5.11 -17.44 8.11
C PRO A 67 4.27 -17.94 6.94
N SER A 68 2.99 -18.22 7.18
CA SER A 68 2.03 -18.50 6.12
C SER A 68 1.83 -17.28 5.21
N MET A 69 1.53 -17.52 3.93
CA MET A 69 1.20 -16.46 2.97
C MET A 69 -0.22 -15.91 3.12
N ARG A 70 -1.06 -16.52 3.98
CA ARG A 70 -2.48 -16.18 4.11
C ARG A 70 -2.74 -14.70 4.30
N ALA A 71 -1.93 -14.00 5.11
CA ALA A 71 -2.09 -12.57 5.30
C ALA A 71 -1.88 -11.78 4.00
N ALA A 72 -0.91 -12.19 3.18
CA ALA A 72 -0.66 -11.56 1.90
C ALA A 72 -1.79 -11.87 0.90
N ASP A 73 -2.22 -13.13 0.83
CA ASP A 73 -3.28 -13.56 -0.09
C ASP A 73 -4.62 -12.89 0.25
N ILE A 74 -4.98 -12.82 1.55
CA ILE A 74 -6.16 -12.11 2.04
C ILE A 74 -6.03 -10.61 1.72
N GLY A 75 -4.88 -10.01 1.99
CA GLY A 75 -4.64 -8.59 1.70
C GLY A 75 -4.83 -8.26 0.22
N LEU A 76 -4.24 -9.06 -0.66
CA LEU A 76 -4.41 -8.91 -2.11
C LEU A 76 -5.86 -9.11 -2.54
N GLY A 77 -6.53 -10.14 -2.01
CA GLY A 77 -7.94 -10.39 -2.26
C GLY A 77 -8.84 -9.21 -1.87
N ILE A 78 -8.64 -8.65 -0.68
CA ILE A 78 -9.37 -7.45 -0.23
C ILE A 78 -9.12 -6.28 -1.18
N ALA A 79 -7.86 -5.99 -1.51
CA ALA A 79 -7.54 -4.87 -2.40
C ALA A 79 -8.18 -5.02 -3.78
N LEU A 80 -8.14 -6.22 -4.37
CA LEU A 80 -8.73 -6.50 -5.67
C LEU A 80 -10.25 -6.43 -5.67
N VAL A 81 -10.91 -7.00 -4.65
CA VAL A 81 -12.38 -6.92 -4.54
C VAL A 81 -12.82 -5.47 -4.33
N SER A 82 -12.15 -4.71 -3.47
CA SER A 82 -12.44 -3.30 -3.27
C SER A 82 -12.23 -2.47 -4.54
N LEU A 83 -11.16 -2.73 -5.29
CA LEU A 83 -10.92 -2.09 -6.58
C LEU A 83 -12.02 -2.44 -7.59
N LEU A 84 -12.40 -3.71 -7.69
CA LEU A 84 -13.45 -4.16 -8.59
C LEU A 84 -14.80 -3.52 -8.25
N LEU A 85 -15.15 -3.42 -6.97
CA LEU A 85 -16.36 -2.73 -6.52
C LEU A 85 -16.32 -1.24 -6.87
N SER A 86 -15.16 -0.59 -6.72
CA SER A 86 -14.99 0.83 -7.10
C SER A 86 -15.15 1.03 -8.61
N LEU A 87 -14.56 0.15 -9.42
CA LEU A 87 -14.68 0.20 -10.88
C LEU A 87 -16.11 -0.15 -11.34
N GLY A 88 -16.81 -1.01 -10.62
CA GLY A 88 -18.22 -1.31 -10.87
C GLY A 88 -19.13 -0.09 -10.64
N LEU A 89 -18.88 0.68 -9.58
CA LEU A 89 -19.56 1.96 -9.35
C LEU A 89 -19.28 2.97 -10.46
N ASP A 90 -18.02 3.07 -10.87
CA ASP A 90 -17.58 3.95 -11.95
C ASP A 90 -18.26 3.60 -13.29
N ALA A 91 -18.35 2.30 -13.60
CA ALA A 91 -19.06 1.79 -14.78
C ALA A 91 -20.57 2.11 -14.79
N TRP A 92 -21.17 2.41 -13.63
CA TRP A 92 -22.55 2.86 -13.49
C TRP A 92 -22.71 4.38 -13.42
N GLY A 93 -21.62 5.12 -13.64
CA GLY A 93 -21.62 6.59 -13.65
C GLY A 93 -21.38 7.23 -12.28
N PHE A 94 -21.19 6.44 -11.22
CA PHE A 94 -20.69 6.95 -9.95
C PHE A 94 -19.18 7.00 -10.02
N THR A 95 -18.64 8.04 -10.66
CA THR A 95 -17.20 8.19 -10.78
C THR A 95 -16.61 8.67 -9.44
N PRO A 96 -15.35 8.32 -9.12
CA PRO A 96 -14.69 8.82 -7.91
C PRO A 96 -14.61 10.34 -7.81
N ALA A 97 -14.59 11.03 -8.96
CA ALA A 97 -14.61 12.49 -9.05
C ALA A 97 -16.01 13.07 -8.78
N ALA A 98 -17.07 12.43 -9.27
CA ALA A 98 -18.44 12.93 -9.15
C ALA A 98 -19.06 12.62 -7.78
N VAL A 99 -18.82 11.41 -7.24
CA VAL A 99 -19.42 10.97 -5.98
C VAL A 99 -18.36 10.33 -5.07
N PRO A 100 -17.37 11.10 -4.56
CA PRO A 100 -16.22 10.54 -3.84
C PRO A 100 -16.61 9.68 -2.62
N ILE A 101 -17.70 10.06 -1.94
CA ILE A 101 -18.14 9.41 -0.70
C ILE A 101 -18.48 7.93 -0.88
N VAL A 102 -19.01 7.52 -2.04
CA VAL A 102 -19.38 6.11 -2.29
C VAL A 102 -18.17 5.22 -2.59
N HIS A 103 -17.00 5.83 -2.83
CA HIS A 103 -15.72 5.13 -3.06
C HIS A 103 -14.85 5.06 -1.80
N VAL A 104 -15.22 5.75 -0.72
CA VAL A 104 -14.44 5.76 0.54
C VAL A 104 -14.28 4.36 1.12
N PRO A 105 -15.33 3.52 1.24
CA PRO A 105 -15.17 2.15 1.75
C PRO A 105 -14.18 1.31 0.92
N GLN A 106 -14.20 1.47 -0.39
CA GLN A 106 -13.34 0.77 -1.34
C GLN A 106 -11.91 1.26 -1.22
N ALA A 107 -11.69 2.58 -1.10
CA ALA A 107 -10.37 3.14 -0.84
C ALA A 107 -9.78 2.59 0.47
N ILE A 108 -10.57 2.55 1.56
CA ILE A 108 -10.16 1.95 2.83
C ILE A 108 -9.77 0.48 2.63
N GLY A 109 -10.59 -0.29 1.92
CA GLY A 109 -10.32 -1.70 1.62
C GLY A 109 -9.03 -1.88 0.80
N ILE A 110 -8.78 -1.06 -0.22
CA ILE A 110 -7.55 -1.08 -1.01
C ILE A 110 -6.34 -0.82 -0.10
N TYR A 111 -6.32 0.26 0.68
CA TYR A 111 -5.19 0.58 1.54
C TYR A 111 -4.99 -0.46 2.66
N ALA A 112 -6.06 -0.99 3.26
CA ALA A 112 -5.95 -2.07 4.24
C ALA A 112 -5.38 -3.36 3.60
N GLY A 113 -5.87 -3.72 2.42
CA GLY A 113 -5.43 -4.89 1.68
C GLY A 113 -3.97 -4.81 1.25
N LEU A 114 -3.55 -3.67 0.70
CA LEU A 114 -2.16 -3.41 0.32
C LEU A 114 -1.19 -3.42 1.52
N ALA A 115 -1.63 -2.91 2.67
CA ALA A 115 -0.84 -2.98 3.91
C ALA A 115 -0.62 -4.43 4.35
N LEU A 116 -1.70 -5.25 4.38
CA LEU A 116 -1.63 -6.67 4.70
C LEU A 116 -0.76 -7.44 3.72
N PHE A 117 -0.90 -7.14 2.42
CA PHE A 117 -0.11 -7.73 1.34
C PHE A 117 1.38 -7.45 1.52
N GLY A 118 1.77 -6.16 1.61
CA GLY A 118 3.15 -5.76 1.83
C GLY A 118 3.73 -6.40 3.09
N TRP A 119 3.04 -6.24 4.23
CA TRP A 119 3.46 -6.80 5.51
C TRP A 119 3.67 -8.33 5.45
N GLY A 120 2.71 -9.07 4.87
CA GLY A 120 2.78 -10.52 4.74
C GLY A 120 4.03 -10.99 3.99
N ILE A 121 4.35 -10.34 2.87
CA ILE A 121 5.57 -10.61 2.09
C ILE A 121 6.82 -10.23 2.89
N GLY A 122 6.80 -9.07 3.55
CA GLY A 122 7.90 -8.58 4.37
C GLY A 122 8.31 -9.57 5.46
N ARG A 123 7.33 -10.11 6.19
CA ARG A 123 7.58 -11.12 7.23
C ARG A 123 8.23 -12.38 6.67
N ARG A 124 7.73 -12.88 5.55
CA ARG A 124 8.28 -14.09 4.92
C ARG A 124 9.71 -13.84 4.42
N SER A 125 9.97 -12.66 3.86
CA SER A 125 11.31 -12.25 3.43
C SER A 125 12.32 -12.19 4.60
N ASN A 126 11.91 -11.69 5.77
CA ASN A 126 12.74 -11.71 6.98
C ASN A 126 13.06 -13.15 7.42
N ALA A 127 12.05 -14.01 7.50
CA ALA A 127 12.21 -15.40 7.91
C ALA A 127 13.19 -16.19 7.02
N LEU A 128 13.15 -15.94 5.71
CA LEU A 128 14.06 -16.56 4.75
C LEU A 128 15.49 -16.04 4.92
N THR A 129 15.67 -14.73 5.09
CA THR A 129 17.01 -14.13 5.24
C THR A 129 17.72 -14.55 6.53
N ARG A 130 17.00 -15.03 7.56
CA ARG A 130 17.56 -15.52 8.82
C ARG A 130 18.00 -16.99 8.80
N ARG A 131 17.66 -17.75 7.76
CA ARG A 131 17.99 -19.18 7.65
C ARG A 131 19.32 -19.44 6.93
N ASP A 132 19.95 -18.40 6.42
CA ASP A 132 21.31 -18.39 5.84
C ASP A 132 22.28 -17.71 6.82
#